data_AF-A0A9W6WMU0-F1
#
_entry.id   AF-A0A9W6WMU0-F1
#
_cell.length_a   1.000
_cell.length_b   1.000
_cell.length_c   1.000
_cell.angle_alpha   90.00
_cell.angle_beta   90.00
_cell.angle_gamma   90.00
#
_symmetry.space_group_name_H-M   'P 1'
#
loop_
_entity.id
_entity.type
_entity.pdbx_description
1 polymer ?
#
loop_
_entity_poly.entity_id
_entity_poly.type
_entity_poly.pdbx_seq_one_letter_code
_entity_poly.pdbx_strand_id
1 'polypeptide(L)'
;MFGLAEKYWALLQMTKVAPKLLDMSKDLEQQDVSSLNPHLLRPSWLECNFVNTLNTLYWGKNSIDDLDIMYFDFVGILSNVGRICRGRKRRLDEDPAEVTEFRWVKMIDSSSTHELVIRLSECSQPSVFRSLQAGNTLMITKLQWVMLPGADSTETRIQYATTSAFSVLRVNEAVRPFHSIEECNLNVFFANNVMKNAMIDSKKPLGESKLTAHIEKKYRSRNCFPVDVDEFKEAFSLKVYALCDLAAAVMQIEAYQHRQLGFVGQVKSVHNNNTSTKERPSVFLGIGDRNNDKDESLTVAVSINPLFQRPSVKGRVKAITSPDALPLIRLLPAPIVDGMLEVATSSKSTGDRSLLSLGFIEEYLVNSYRDYFFSLNLYRDGFGHVIWELDAILEMP
;
A
#
# COMPACT_ATOMS: atom_id res chain seq x y z
N MET A 1 30.01 -5.10 18.28
CA MET A 1 29.20 -4.82 19.49
C MET A 1 28.53 -3.47 19.26
N PHE A 2 27.25 -3.46 18.89
CA PHE A 2 26.54 -2.22 18.55
C PHE A 2 26.18 -1.48 19.84
N GLY A 3 26.76 -0.29 20.04
CA GLY A 3 26.52 0.54 21.21
C GLY A 3 25.17 1.24 21.11
N LEU A 4 24.13 0.66 21.73
CA LEU A 4 22.90 1.40 22.03
C LEU A 4 23.14 2.29 23.26
N ALA A 5 22.72 3.56 23.15
CA ALA A 5 22.77 4.49 24.27
C ALA A 5 21.82 4.03 25.41
N GLU A 6 22.28 4.19 26.65
CA GLU A 6 21.64 3.70 27.90
C GLU A 6 20.15 4.06 28.03
N LYS A 7 19.75 5.23 27.50
CA LYS A 7 18.34 5.67 27.49
C LYS A 7 17.41 4.75 26.69
N TYR A 8 17.90 4.08 25.66
CA TYR A 8 17.10 3.15 24.85
C TYR A 8 16.97 1.79 25.55
N TRP A 9 17.90 1.44 26.44
CA TRP A 9 17.79 0.23 27.26
C TRP A 9 16.67 0.31 28.28
N ALA A 10 16.51 1.46 28.94
CA ALA A 10 15.40 1.68 29.87
C ALA A 10 14.04 1.57 29.18
N LEU A 11 13.89 2.10 27.97
CA LEU A 11 12.67 2.00 27.18
C LEU A 11 12.33 0.55 26.80
N LEU A 12 13.34 -0.24 26.42
CA LEU A 12 13.19 -1.67 26.10
C LEU A 12 12.77 -2.49 27.34
N GLN A 13 13.31 -2.17 28.52
CA GLN A 13 12.91 -2.81 29.78
C GLN A 13 11.48 -2.43 30.19
N MET A 14 11.12 -1.14 30.09
CA MET A 14 9.77 -0.67 30.47
C MET A 14 8.67 -1.19 29.52
N THR A 15 8.98 -1.38 28.24
CA THR A 15 8.02 -1.91 27.25
C THR A 15 7.89 -3.43 27.28
N LYS A 16 8.62 -4.13 28.18
CA LYS A 16 8.72 -5.60 28.23
C LYS A 16 9.22 -6.24 26.93
N VAL A 17 9.90 -5.46 26.08
CA VAL A 17 10.52 -5.92 24.83
C VAL A 17 11.96 -6.41 25.07
N ALA A 18 12.58 -6.01 26.18
CA ALA A 18 13.82 -6.62 26.65
C ALA A 18 13.57 -8.05 27.14
N PRO A 19 14.35 -9.07 26.70
CA PRO A 19 14.24 -10.41 27.27
C PRO A 19 14.57 -10.38 28.76
N LYS A 20 14.02 -11.35 29.51
CA LYS A 20 14.40 -11.68 30.90
C LYS A 20 15.85 -12.21 31.02
N LEU A 21 16.81 -11.62 30.31
CA LEU A 21 18.21 -12.05 30.31
C LEU A 21 18.95 -11.67 31.60
N LEU A 22 18.35 -10.88 32.50
CA LEU A 22 18.97 -10.45 33.75
C LEU A 22 18.37 -11.06 35.03
N ASP A 23 17.26 -11.79 34.94
CA ASP A 23 16.69 -12.49 36.10
C ASP A 23 17.39 -13.83 36.40
N MET A 24 18.32 -14.25 35.54
CA MET A 24 19.14 -15.46 35.70
C MET A 24 20.30 -15.28 36.70
N SER A 25 20.50 -14.08 37.26
CA SER A 25 21.60 -13.84 38.21
C SER A 25 21.48 -14.63 39.52
N LYS A 26 20.32 -15.25 39.80
CA LYS A 26 20.13 -16.08 40.99
C LYS A 26 20.16 -17.60 40.75
N ASP A 27 19.99 -18.06 39.51
CA ASP A 27 19.94 -19.50 39.18
C ASP A 27 21.24 -20.02 38.53
N LEU A 28 22.21 -19.13 38.26
CA LEU A 28 23.50 -19.47 37.64
C LEU A 28 24.55 -20.05 38.61
N GLU A 29 24.26 -20.22 39.89
CA GLU A 29 25.21 -20.85 40.82
C GLU A 29 25.17 -22.40 40.82
N GLN A 30 24.24 -23.04 40.09
CA GLN A 30 24.07 -24.51 40.19
C GLN A 30 23.90 -25.29 38.87
N GLN A 31 24.11 -24.70 37.69
CA GLN A 31 24.05 -25.47 36.43
C GLN A 31 25.37 -25.48 35.66
N ASP A 32 25.81 -26.70 35.33
CA ASP A 32 27.01 -27.01 34.57
C ASP A 32 27.13 -26.17 33.30
N VAL A 33 28.23 -25.44 33.20
CA VAL A 33 28.54 -24.44 32.16
C VAL A 33 28.86 -25.11 30.79
N SER A 34 28.72 -26.42 30.66
CA SER A 34 29.14 -27.19 29.47
C SER A 34 28.02 -27.54 28.48
N SER A 35 26.75 -27.28 28.80
CA SER A 35 25.61 -27.67 27.92
C SER A 35 24.77 -26.51 27.37
N LEU A 36 25.11 -25.25 27.66
CA LEU A 36 24.39 -24.10 27.13
C LEU A 36 24.95 -23.67 25.77
N ASN A 37 24.23 -24.05 24.71
CA ASN A 37 24.53 -23.64 23.35
C ASN A 37 24.44 -22.09 23.26
N PRO A 38 25.52 -21.35 22.97
CA PRO A 38 25.53 -19.89 23.02
C PRO A 38 24.60 -19.22 21.99
N HIS A 39 24.05 -20.00 21.06
CA HIS A 39 23.04 -19.58 20.09
C HIS A 39 21.62 -19.47 20.67
N LEU A 40 21.32 -20.08 21.82
CA LEU A 40 19.99 -20.01 22.47
C LEU A 40 19.77 -18.74 23.32
N LEU A 41 20.83 -17.95 23.57
CA LEU A 41 20.80 -16.79 24.47
C LEU A 41 20.87 -15.44 23.75
N ARG A 42 20.90 -15.42 22.42
CA ARG A 42 20.88 -14.16 21.67
C ARG A 42 19.45 -13.70 21.44
N PRO A 43 19.10 -12.46 21.83
CA PRO A 43 17.85 -11.88 21.37
C PRO A 43 17.88 -11.78 19.84
N SER A 44 16.94 -12.44 19.15
CA SER A 44 16.85 -12.45 17.68
C SER A 44 16.71 -11.05 17.06
N TRP A 45 16.29 -10.04 17.83
CA TRP A 45 16.27 -8.64 17.39
C TRP A 45 17.66 -8.01 17.19
N LEU A 46 18.76 -8.64 17.64
CA LEU A 46 20.13 -8.18 17.37
C LEU A 46 20.75 -8.80 16.11
N GLU A 47 20.12 -9.81 15.51
CA GLU A 47 20.60 -10.43 14.28
C GLU A 47 19.97 -9.74 13.05
N CYS A 48 20.78 -9.55 12.01
CA CYS A 48 20.29 -9.03 10.74
C CYS A 48 19.67 -10.19 9.97
N ASN A 49 18.35 -10.35 10.05
CA ASN A 49 17.62 -11.38 9.32
C ASN A 49 17.23 -10.83 7.96
N PHE A 50 18.15 -10.92 6.99
CA PHE A 50 17.84 -10.52 5.62
C PHE A 50 16.82 -11.47 5.01
N VAL A 51 15.74 -10.88 4.52
CA VAL A 51 14.65 -11.58 3.86
C VAL A 51 14.57 -11.05 2.43
N ASN A 52 14.39 -11.96 1.48
CA ASN A 52 14.11 -11.61 0.10
C ASN A 52 12.60 -11.77 -0.19
N THR A 53 12.16 -11.26 -1.33
CA THR A 53 10.75 -11.26 -1.72
C THR A 53 10.21 -12.69 -1.86
N LEU A 54 11.01 -13.63 -2.35
CA LEU A 54 10.64 -15.04 -2.46
C LEU A 54 10.35 -15.66 -1.08
N ASN A 55 11.15 -15.38 -0.06
CA ASN A 55 10.93 -15.85 1.31
C ASN A 55 9.54 -15.43 1.81
N THR A 56 9.16 -14.16 1.57
CA THR A 56 7.86 -13.64 1.99
C THR A 56 6.69 -14.39 1.34
N LEU A 57 6.86 -14.92 0.11
CA LEU A 57 5.83 -15.70 -0.58
C LEU A 57 5.45 -16.98 0.16
N TYR A 58 6.42 -17.58 0.85
CA TYR A 58 6.22 -18.80 1.64
C TYR A 58 5.78 -18.55 3.07
N TRP A 59 5.67 -17.30 3.50
CA TRP A 59 5.09 -16.97 4.80
C TRP A 59 3.58 -17.17 4.77
N GLY A 60 3.11 -18.20 5.48
CA GLY A 60 1.70 -18.50 5.74
C GLY A 60 1.28 -18.16 7.18
N LYS A 61 0.09 -18.63 7.57
CA LYS A 61 -0.49 -18.40 8.90
C LYS A 61 0.38 -18.95 10.04
N ASN A 62 1.03 -20.09 9.82
CA ASN A 62 1.81 -20.79 10.85
C ASN A 62 3.24 -20.22 11.02
N SER A 63 3.68 -19.32 10.14
CA SER A 63 5.00 -18.70 10.21
C SER A 63 5.02 -17.38 10.99
N ILE A 64 3.86 -16.82 11.37
CA ILE A 64 3.82 -15.55 12.13
C ILE A 64 3.97 -15.76 13.64
N ASP A 65 3.67 -16.96 14.13
CA ASP A 65 3.86 -17.30 15.54
C ASP A 65 5.34 -17.55 15.90
N ASP A 66 6.22 -17.53 14.89
CA ASP A 66 7.67 -17.63 15.08
C ASP A 66 8.27 -16.23 15.28
N LEU A 67 8.82 -15.97 16.48
CA LEU A 67 9.38 -14.68 16.89
C LEU A 67 10.46 -14.16 15.92
N ASP A 68 11.10 -15.05 15.16
CA ASP A 68 12.14 -14.73 14.17
C ASP A 68 11.57 -14.11 12.88
N ILE A 69 10.26 -14.17 12.67
CA ILE A 69 9.52 -13.54 11.56
C ILE A 69 8.92 -12.18 11.98
N MET A 70 9.02 -11.84 13.27
CA MET A 70 8.50 -10.58 13.83
C MET A 70 9.26 -9.35 13.32
N TYR A 71 10.57 -9.50 13.04
CA TYR A 71 11.42 -8.43 12.52
C TYR A 71 12.42 -8.95 11.49
N PHE A 72 12.42 -8.36 10.30
CA PHE A 72 13.37 -8.71 9.24
C PHE A 72 13.99 -7.48 8.59
N ASP A 73 15.15 -7.68 7.97
CA ASP A 73 15.83 -6.67 7.17
C ASP A 73 15.59 -6.97 5.69
N PHE A 74 15.45 -5.92 4.88
CA PHE A 74 15.17 -6.06 3.46
C PHE A 74 16.03 -5.08 2.67
N VAL A 75 16.54 -5.53 1.53
CA VAL A 75 17.26 -4.69 0.57
C VAL A 75 16.74 -4.97 -0.83
N GLY A 76 16.46 -3.89 -1.56
CA GLY A 76 15.90 -3.97 -2.90
C GLY A 76 15.86 -2.61 -3.58
N ILE A 77 15.28 -2.58 -4.77
CA ILE A 77 15.10 -1.35 -5.56
C ILE A 77 13.68 -0.86 -5.41
N LEU A 78 13.50 0.43 -5.18
CA LEU A 78 12.18 1.07 -5.19
C LEU A 78 11.59 1.06 -6.61
N SER A 79 10.58 0.22 -6.86
CA SER A 79 9.82 0.23 -8.12
C SER A 79 8.73 1.31 -8.13
N ASN A 80 8.16 1.60 -6.97
CA ASN A 80 7.15 2.62 -6.76
C ASN A 80 7.34 3.31 -5.41
N VAL A 81 7.18 4.62 -5.39
CA VAL A 81 7.17 5.42 -4.18
C VAL A 81 5.92 6.30 -4.21
N GLY A 82 4.93 5.95 -3.40
CA GLY A 82 3.64 6.63 -3.33
C GLY A 82 3.72 7.95 -2.57
N ARG A 83 2.65 8.75 -2.59
CA ARG A 83 2.60 10.05 -1.92
C ARG A 83 2.88 9.99 -0.42
N ILE A 84 3.29 11.12 0.13
CA ILE A 84 3.42 11.31 1.57
C ILE A 84 2.04 11.57 2.17
N CYS A 85 1.64 10.70 3.09
CA CYS A 85 0.43 10.80 3.89
C CYS A 85 0.77 11.33 5.28
N ARG A 86 -0.03 12.28 5.79
CA ARG A 86 0.10 12.82 7.15
C ARG A 86 -1.03 12.30 8.02
N GLY A 87 -0.72 11.67 9.15
CA GLY A 87 -1.67 11.34 10.21
C GLY A 87 -1.49 12.28 11.40
N ARG A 88 -2.59 12.71 12.02
CA ARG A 88 -2.56 13.50 13.26
C ARG A 88 -3.05 12.61 14.40
N LYS A 89 -2.22 12.35 15.40
CA LYS A 89 -2.66 11.63 16.61
C LYS A 89 -2.98 12.65 17.69
N ARG A 90 -4.23 12.72 18.14
CA ARG A 90 -4.59 13.49 19.33
C ARG A 90 -4.13 12.68 20.55
N ARG A 91 -3.26 13.26 21.38
CA ARG A 91 -3.12 12.82 22.77
C ARG A 91 -4.19 13.54 23.58
N LEU A 92 -4.75 12.85 24.56
CA LEU A 92 -5.92 13.33 25.31
C LEU A 92 -5.57 14.46 26.30
N ASP A 93 -4.29 14.81 26.47
CA ASP A 93 -3.84 15.90 27.35
C ASP A 93 -2.73 16.73 26.67
N GLU A 94 -2.88 18.07 26.78
CA GLU A 94 -2.02 19.26 26.57
C GLU A 94 -0.74 19.27 25.70
N ASP A 95 -0.31 18.19 25.07
CA ASP A 95 0.84 18.19 24.15
C ASP A 95 0.43 18.55 22.71
N PRO A 96 1.32 19.22 21.94
CA PRO A 96 1.07 19.48 20.53
C PRO A 96 0.85 18.15 19.78
N ALA A 97 -0.23 18.10 18.99
CA ALA A 97 -0.61 16.91 18.25
C ALA A 97 0.56 16.37 17.40
N GLU A 98 0.98 15.14 17.68
CA GLU A 98 2.07 14.47 16.96
C GLU A 98 1.61 14.19 15.52
N VAL A 99 2.28 14.82 14.55
CA VAL A 99 2.06 14.57 13.12
C VAL A 99 2.99 13.44 12.70
N THR A 100 2.41 12.31 12.33
CA THR A 100 3.16 11.17 11.81
C THR A 100 3.05 11.13 10.29
N GLU A 101 4.18 11.11 9.59
CA GLU A 101 4.21 10.93 8.13
C GLU A 101 4.45 9.46 7.78
N PHE A 102 3.72 8.96 6.79
CA PHE A 102 3.93 7.64 6.20
C PHE A 102 3.69 7.67 4.69
N ARG A 103 4.20 6.67 3.98
CA ARG A 103 3.91 6.47 2.55
C ARG A 103 3.98 4.99 2.22
N TRP A 104 3.30 4.60 1.15
CA TRP A 104 3.42 3.27 0.60
C TRP A 104 4.56 3.23 -0.41
N VAL A 105 5.41 2.22 -0.31
CA VAL A 105 6.48 1.96 -1.28
C VAL A 105 6.39 0.52 -1.76
N LYS A 106 6.86 0.28 -2.99
CA LYS A 106 7.00 -1.05 -3.56
C LYS A 106 8.46 -1.28 -3.89
N MET A 107 8.97 -2.43 -3.47
CA MET A 107 10.35 -2.81 -3.69
C MET A 107 10.44 -4.12 -4.45
N ILE A 108 11.45 -4.23 -5.30
CA ILE A 108 11.76 -5.42 -6.08
C ILE A 108 13.19 -5.87 -5.79
N ASP A 109 13.42 -7.18 -5.86
CA ASP A 109 14.74 -7.79 -5.82
C ASP A 109 14.88 -8.84 -6.95
N SER A 110 16.00 -9.55 -6.97
CA SER A 110 16.27 -10.58 -7.97
C SER A 110 15.60 -11.93 -7.69
N SER A 111 14.97 -12.12 -6.52
CA SER A 111 14.48 -13.42 -6.04
C SER A 111 13.10 -13.80 -6.58
N SER A 112 12.29 -12.82 -6.99
CA SER A 112 10.89 -13.03 -7.36
C SER A 112 10.43 -12.08 -8.46
N THR A 113 9.34 -12.43 -9.14
CA THR A 113 8.58 -11.51 -10.01
C THR A 113 7.51 -10.72 -9.24
N HIS A 114 7.49 -10.83 -7.91
CA HIS A 114 6.57 -10.06 -7.08
C HIS A 114 7.23 -8.80 -6.52
N GLU A 115 6.41 -7.81 -6.18
CA GLU A 115 6.82 -6.62 -5.45
C GLU A 115 6.50 -6.80 -3.97
N LEU A 116 7.47 -6.45 -3.12
CA LEU A 116 7.23 -6.30 -1.69
C LEU A 116 6.56 -4.94 -1.45
N VAL A 117 5.33 -4.96 -0.93
CA VAL A 117 4.60 -3.74 -0.55
C VAL A 117 4.93 -3.38 0.89
N ILE A 118 5.35 -2.14 1.11
CA ILE A 118 5.81 -1.67 2.43
C ILE A 118 5.10 -0.38 2.82
N ARG A 119 4.48 -0.37 4.00
CA ARG A 119 4.04 0.85 4.68
C ARG A 119 5.21 1.46 5.43
N LEU A 120 5.81 2.46 4.83
CA LEU A 120 7.00 3.13 5.32
C LEU A 120 6.63 4.35 6.17
N SER A 121 7.11 4.41 7.41
CA SER A 121 7.02 5.61 8.26
C SER A 121 8.29 6.44 8.14
N GLU A 122 8.27 7.69 8.63
CA GLU A 122 9.43 8.59 8.60
C GLU A 122 10.67 8.05 9.38
N CYS A 123 10.47 7.13 10.33
CA CYS A 123 11.53 6.37 11.04
C CYS A 123 12.69 7.21 11.63
N SER A 124 12.41 8.37 12.23
CA SER A 124 13.44 9.31 12.70
C SER A 124 14.44 9.78 11.62
N GLN A 125 14.16 9.54 10.33
CA GLN A 125 14.99 9.97 9.19
C GLN A 125 14.17 10.77 8.15
N PRO A 126 13.65 11.97 8.52
CA PRO A 126 12.81 12.82 7.66
C PRO A 126 13.37 13.07 6.27
N SER A 127 14.64 13.43 6.23
CA SER A 127 15.35 13.81 5.00
C SER A 127 15.47 12.63 4.05
N VAL A 128 15.85 11.46 4.58
CA VAL A 128 15.94 10.22 3.79
C VAL A 128 14.56 9.83 3.27
N PHE A 129 13.55 9.79 4.15
CA PHE A 129 12.16 9.45 3.83
C PHE A 129 11.57 10.32 2.71
N ARG A 130 11.79 11.64 2.77
CA ARG A 130 11.30 12.61 1.77
C ARG A 130 12.09 12.55 0.46
N SER A 131 13.36 12.15 0.50
CA SER A 131 14.21 12.03 -0.71
C SER A 131 13.98 10.75 -1.51
N LEU A 132 13.23 9.78 -0.98
CA LEU A 132 13.05 8.49 -1.65
C LEU A 132 12.42 8.65 -3.03
N GLN A 133 13.05 8.01 -4.01
CA GLN A 133 12.63 7.99 -5.40
C GLN A 133 12.72 6.58 -5.99
N ALA A 134 11.85 6.29 -6.95
CA ALA A 134 11.89 5.07 -7.73
C ALA A 134 13.26 4.93 -8.42
N GLY A 135 13.81 3.72 -8.40
CA GLY A 135 15.17 3.41 -8.84
C GLY A 135 16.22 3.51 -7.75
N ASN A 136 15.91 4.08 -6.58
CA ASN A 136 16.83 4.01 -5.45
C ASN A 136 16.96 2.56 -4.94
N THR A 137 18.19 2.17 -4.62
CA THR A 137 18.44 0.99 -3.78
C THR A 137 18.20 1.39 -2.35
N LEU A 138 17.29 0.70 -1.66
CA LEU A 138 16.92 0.98 -0.28
C LEU A 138 17.15 -0.29 0.53
N MET A 139 17.81 -0.12 1.68
CA MET A 139 17.88 -1.11 2.74
C MET A 139 17.07 -0.59 3.93
N ILE A 140 16.16 -1.42 4.41
CA ILE A 140 15.32 -1.15 5.58
C ILE A 140 15.59 -2.24 6.60
N THR A 141 15.87 -1.84 7.84
CA THR A 141 16.04 -2.77 8.95
C THR A 141 14.77 -2.87 9.78
N LYS A 142 14.58 -4.03 10.43
CA LYS A 142 13.51 -4.27 11.41
C LYS A 142 12.11 -3.96 10.90
N LEU A 143 11.83 -4.35 9.66
CA LEU A 143 10.47 -4.41 9.12
C LEU A 143 9.67 -5.49 9.84
N GLN A 144 8.37 -5.27 9.98
CA GLN A 144 7.42 -6.24 10.52
C GLN A 144 6.51 -6.73 9.41
N TRP A 145 6.22 -8.03 9.39
CA TRP A 145 5.23 -8.58 8.48
C TRP A 145 3.82 -8.36 9.03
N VAL A 146 2.91 -7.91 8.18
CA VAL A 146 1.50 -7.72 8.51
C VAL A 146 0.66 -8.57 7.59
N MET A 147 -0.15 -9.44 8.17
CA MET A 147 -1.24 -10.12 7.48
C MET A 147 -2.55 -9.62 8.05
N LEU A 148 -3.38 -9.05 7.18
CA LEU A 148 -4.72 -8.66 7.58
C LEU A 148 -5.58 -9.91 7.85
N PRO A 149 -6.56 -9.82 8.77
CA PRO A 149 -7.56 -10.87 8.92
C PRO A 149 -8.35 -11.06 7.61
N GLY A 150 -9.18 -12.09 7.52
CA GLY A 150 -9.99 -12.39 6.33
C GLY A 150 -9.54 -13.62 5.55
N ALA A 151 -10.51 -14.23 4.85
CA ALA A 151 -10.47 -15.45 4.04
C ALA A 151 -9.79 -16.69 4.67
N ASP A 152 -10.45 -17.85 4.49
CA ASP A 152 -10.01 -19.13 5.05
C ASP A 152 -8.68 -19.62 4.45
N SER A 153 -8.29 -19.11 3.28
CA SER A 153 -7.03 -19.44 2.63
C SER A 153 -5.92 -18.43 2.92
N THR A 154 -4.69 -18.90 3.13
CA THR A 154 -3.50 -18.05 3.30
C THR A 154 -3.12 -17.26 2.04
N GLU A 155 -3.59 -17.69 0.87
CA GLU A 155 -3.23 -17.10 -0.43
C GLU A 155 -4.05 -15.85 -0.75
N THR A 156 -5.26 -15.73 -0.20
CA THR A 156 -6.17 -14.60 -0.43
C THR A 156 -6.03 -13.49 0.61
N ARG A 157 -5.26 -13.72 1.68
CA ARG A 157 -4.99 -12.72 2.72
C ARG A 157 -4.12 -11.59 2.20
N ILE A 158 -4.47 -10.38 2.59
CA ILE A 158 -3.70 -9.19 2.26
C ILE A 158 -2.47 -9.12 3.16
N GLN A 159 -1.30 -9.06 2.53
CA GLN A 159 -0.02 -9.08 3.23
C GLN A 159 0.85 -7.90 2.78
N TYR A 160 1.58 -7.31 3.73
CA TYR A 160 2.53 -6.24 3.48
C TYR A 160 3.54 -6.14 4.63
N ALA A 161 4.65 -5.44 4.40
CA ALA A 161 5.61 -5.12 5.45
C ALA A 161 5.35 -3.71 6.02
N THR A 162 5.67 -3.46 7.28
CA THR A 162 5.63 -2.11 7.86
C THR A 162 6.86 -1.82 8.68
N THR A 163 7.26 -0.56 8.72
CA THR A 163 8.36 -0.10 9.57
C THR A 163 8.00 -0.18 11.04
N SER A 164 8.94 -0.61 11.87
CA SER A 164 8.84 -0.53 13.32
C SER A 164 9.40 0.79 13.86
N ALA A 165 9.25 1.02 15.16
CA ALA A 165 9.88 2.15 15.85
C ALA A 165 11.43 2.12 15.80
N PHE A 166 12.02 0.97 15.46
CA PHE A 166 13.46 0.76 15.38
C PHE A 166 13.99 0.70 13.95
N SER A 167 13.12 0.85 12.95
CA SER A 167 13.53 0.75 11.56
C SER A 167 14.51 1.85 11.18
N VAL A 168 15.60 1.46 10.51
CA VAL A 168 16.60 2.37 9.94
C VAL A 168 16.64 2.20 8.42
N LEU A 169 16.65 3.33 7.72
CA LEU A 169 16.69 3.46 6.26
C LEU A 169 18.12 3.79 5.80
N ARG A 170 18.60 3.06 4.81
CA ARG A 170 19.86 3.35 4.10
C ARG A 170 19.61 3.32 2.60
N VAL A 171 20.07 4.37 1.90
CA VAL A 171 19.75 4.58 0.49
C VAL A 171 21.02 4.71 -0.34
N ASN A 172 21.03 4.07 -1.51
CA ASN A 172 22.09 4.13 -2.53
C ASN A 172 23.48 3.90 -1.94
N GLU A 173 24.34 4.92 -1.95
CA GLU A 173 25.72 4.88 -1.44
C GLU A 173 25.79 4.41 0.03
N ALA A 174 24.78 4.72 0.85
CA ALA A 174 24.72 4.30 2.24
C ALA A 174 24.47 2.80 2.43
N VAL A 175 24.12 2.07 1.36
CA VAL A 175 24.01 0.60 1.34
C VAL A 175 25.36 -0.04 1.03
N ARG A 176 26.29 0.68 0.37
CA ARG A 176 27.60 0.13 -0.03
C ARG A 176 28.46 -0.43 1.11
N PRO A 177 28.44 0.10 2.35
CA PRO A 177 29.18 -0.52 3.44
C PRO A 177 28.76 -1.97 3.75
N PHE A 178 27.62 -2.42 3.22
CA PHE A 178 27.04 -3.74 3.46
C PHE A 178 27.27 -4.72 2.30
N HIS A 179 28.14 -4.43 1.31
CA HIS A 179 28.40 -5.37 0.20
C HIS A 179 28.99 -6.72 0.63
N SER A 180 29.52 -6.85 1.85
CA SER A 180 29.91 -8.15 2.40
C SER A 180 28.71 -9.06 2.68
N ILE A 181 27.49 -8.50 2.71
CA ILE A 181 26.24 -9.22 2.82
C ILE A 181 25.76 -9.58 1.41
N GLU A 182 25.45 -10.86 1.19
CA GLU A 182 25.13 -11.41 -0.12
C GLU A 182 23.94 -10.71 -0.76
N GLU A 183 22.87 -10.48 0.00
CA GLU A 183 21.65 -9.80 -0.46
C GLU A 183 21.93 -8.36 -0.91
N CYS A 184 22.81 -7.65 -0.20
CA CYS A 184 23.22 -6.31 -0.58
C CYS A 184 24.07 -6.32 -1.86
N ASN A 185 24.99 -7.29 -2.00
CA ASN A 185 25.84 -7.40 -3.18
C ASN A 185 25.04 -7.75 -4.45
N LEU A 186 24.16 -8.75 -4.36
CA LEU A 186 23.30 -9.17 -5.48
C LEU A 186 22.39 -8.03 -5.95
N ASN A 187 21.85 -7.24 -5.01
CA ASN A 187 20.98 -6.13 -5.35
C ASN A 187 21.68 -5.01 -6.10
N VAL A 188 23.00 -4.83 -5.99
CA VAL A 188 23.73 -3.82 -6.75
C VAL A 188 23.79 -4.16 -8.24
N PHE A 189 24.09 -5.41 -8.57
CA PHE A 189 24.06 -5.88 -9.96
C PHE A 189 22.64 -5.83 -10.53
N PHE A 190 21.66 -6.26 -9.73
CA PHE A 190 20.25 -6.20 -10.10
C PHE A 190 19.78 -4.76 -10.35
N ALA A 191 20.14 -3.81 -9.47
CA ALA A 191 19.84 -2.39 -9.62
C ALA A 191 20.36 -1.82 -10.93
N ASN A 192 21.61 -2.11 -11.27
CA ASN A 192 22.19 -1.66 -12.53
C ASN A 192 21.44 -2.20 -13.75
N ASN A 193 20.96 -3.45 -13.71
CA ASN A 193 20.19 -4.03 -14.81
C ASN A 193 18.78 -3.43 -14.92
N VAL A 194 18.09 -3.24 -13.80
CA VAL A 194 16.77 -2.59 -13.77
C VAL A 194 16.87 -1.17 -14.31
N MET A 195 17.85 -0.39 -13.85
CA MET A 195 18.01 1.02 -14.24
C MET A 195 18.39 1.21 -15.71
N LYS A 196 19.05 0.23 -16.35
CA LYS A 196 19.30 0.27 -17.81
C LYS A 196 18.03 0.16 -18.65
N ASN A 197 16.98 -0.45 -18.09
CA ASN A 197 15.76 -0.81 -18.83
C ASN A 197 14.51 -0.07 -18.34
N ALA A 198 14.65 0.83 -17.38
CA ALA A 198 13.55 1.53 -16.74
C ALA A 198 13.63 3.04 -16.98
N MET A 199 12.47 3.67 -17.15
CA MET A 199 12.34 5.13 -17.14
C MET A 199 11.64 5.57 -15.86
N ILE A 200 12.19 6.56 -15.17
CA ILE A 200 11.57 7.11 -13.97
C ILE A 200 10.49 8.11 -14.38
N ASP A 201 9.24 7.81 -14.03
CA ASP A 201 8.14 8.77 -14.05
C ASP A 201 7.99 9.35 -12.64
N SER A 202 8.03 10.67 -12.51
CA SER A 202 8.01 11.33 -11.20
C SER A 202 7.04 12.50 -11.18
N LYS A 203 6.25 12.57 -10.10
CA LYS A 203 5.42 13.72 -9.75
C LYS A 203 6.00 14.36 -8.51
N LYS A 204 7.06 15.17 -8.72
CA LYS A 204 7.81 15.86 -7.67
C LYS A 204 6.92 16.57 -6.62
N PRO A 205 5.83 17.26 -6.98
CA PRO A 205 4.98 17.97 -6.00
C PRO A 205 4.30 17.04 -4.99
N LEU A 206 3.98 15.81 -5.39
CA LEU A 206 3.35 14.79 -4.53
C LEU A 206 4.39 13.88 -3.84
N GLY A 207 5.67 14.08 -4.15
CA GLY A 207 6.75 13.16 -3.78
C GLY A 207 6.68 11.81 -4.49
N GLU A 208 5.77 11.62 -5.44
CA GLU A 208 5.53 10.32 -6.07
C GLU A 208 6.55 10.02 -7.17
N SER A 209 6.93 8.76 -7.29
CA SER A 209 7.70 8.29 -8.44
C SER A 209 7.49 6.80 -8.69
N LYS A 210 7.69 6.38 -9.93
CA LYS A 210 7.59 4.97 -10.34
C LYS A 210 8.55 4.65 -11.47
N LEU A 211 8.99 3.40 -11.52
CA LEU A 211 9.66 2.84 -12.68
C LEU A 211 8.61 2.48 -13.73
N THR A 212 8.68 3.12 -14.88
CA THR A 212 7.88 2.82 -16.07
C THR A 212 8.69 1.98 -17.05
N ALA A 213 8.00 1.30 -17.99
CA ALA A 213 8.52 0.32 -18.97
C ALA A 213 8.45 -1.16 -18.54
N HIS A 214 9.43 -1.98 -18.92
CA HIS A 214 9.41 -3.46 -18.79
C HIS A 214 9.09 -3.92 -17.35
N ILE A 215 9.45 -3.11 -16.35
CA ILE A 215 9.20 -3.39 -14.93
C ILE A 215 7.70 -3.52 -14.62
N GLU A 216 6.84 -2.63 -15.13
CA GLU A 216 5.38 -2.70 -14.87
C GLU A 216 4.73 -3.99 -15.44
N LYS A 217 5.35 -4.61 -16.45
CA LYS A 217 4.88 -5.90 -17.01
C LYS A 217 5.46 -7.10 -16.29
N LYS A 218 6.70 -6.97 -15.79
CA LYS A 218 7.48 -8.07 -15.21
C LYS A 218 7.14 -8.30 -13.75
N TYR A 219 6.97 -7.23 -12.98
CA TYR A 219 6.75 -7.30 -11.54
C TYR A 219 5.30 -7.03 -11.18
N ARG A 220 4.77 -7.80 -10.21
CA ARG A 220 3.37 -7.74 -9.78
C ARG A 220 3.25 -7.66 -8.27
N SER A 221 2.29 -6.90 -7.75
CA SER A 221 1.96 -6.99 -6.32
C SER A 221 1.43 -8.39 -6.01
N ARG A 222 1.71 -8.89 -4.81
CA ARG A 222 1.15 -10.16 -4.32
C ARG A 222 -0.36 -10.09 -4.12
N ASN A 223 -0.86 -8.97 -3.58
CA ASN A 223 -2.26 -8.87 -3.20
C ASN A 223 -3.13 -8.69 -4.44
N CYS A 224 -3.96 -9.68 -4.73
CA CYS A 224 -4.98 -9.60 -5.77
C CYS A 224 -6.02 -8.53 -5.42
N PHE A 225 -6.57 -7.90 -6.46
CA PHE A 225 -7.69 -6.99 -6.28
C PHE A 225 -8.91 -7.77 -5.78
N PRO A 226 -9.66 -7.24 -4.80
CA PRO A 226 -10.83 -7.92 -4.25
C PRO A 226 -11.90 -8.18 -5.32
N VAL A 227 -12.62 -9.28 -5.17
CA VAL A 227 -13.75 -9.65 -6.04
C VAL A 227 -15.04 -9.85 -5.25
N ASP A 228 -14.92 -10.27 -3.99
CA ASP A 228 -16.05 -10.49 -3.08
C ASP A 228 -16.18 -9.34 -2.07
N VAL A 229 -17.41 -8.86 -1.89
CA VAL A 229 -17.72 -7.72 -1.04
C VAL A 229 -17.52 -8.05 0.44
N ASP A 230 -17.92 -9.24 0.87
CA ASP A 230 -17.91 -9.60 2.29
C ASP A 230 -16.51 -10.01 2.74
N GLU A 231 -15.75 -10.75 1.91
CA GLU A 231 -14.33 -10.99 2.12
C GLU A 231 -13.55 -9.67 2.23
N PHE A 232 -13.86 -8.69 1.38
CA PHE A 232 -13.20 -7.40 1.40
C PHE A 232 -13.55 -6.58 2.65
N LYS A 233 -14.83 -6.57 3.07
CA LYS A 233 -15.24 -5.95 4.33
C LYS A 233 -14.54 -6.59 5.51
N GLU A 234 -14.44 -7.91 5.56
CA GLU A 234 -13.75 -8.63 6.63
C GLU A 234 -12.26 -8.27 6.64
N ALA A 235 -11.60 -8.29 5.48
CA ALA A 235 -10.17 -8.08 5.37
C ALA A 235 -9.69 -6.73 5.91
N PHE A 236 -10.47 -5.67 5.68
CA PHE A 236 -10.16 -4.34 6.19
C PHE A 236 -11.00 -3.92 7.39
N SER A 237 -11.83 -4.83 7.92
CA SER A 237 -12.81 -4.52 8.97
C SER A 237 -13.65 -3.28 8.63
N LEU A 238 -14.12 -3.20 7.38
CA LEU A 238 -14.84 -2.05 6.86
C LEU A 238 -16.23 -1.95 7.47
N LYS A 239 -16.56 -0.76 7.92
CA LYS A 239 -17.94 -0.38 8.23
C LYS A 239 -18.56 0.24 7.00
N VAL A 240 -19.78 -0.19 6.69
CA VAL A 240 -20.60 0.43 5.64
C VAL A 240 -21.34 1.62 6.25
N TYR A 241 -21.23 2.77 5.62
CA TYR A 241 -21.86 4.02 6.05
C TYR A 241 -22.93 4.44 5.06
N ALA A 242 -23.97 5.14 5.56
CA ALA A 242 -24.89 5.86 4.70
C ALA A 242 -24.21 7.13 4.14
N LEU A 243 -24.74 7.67 3.03
CA LEU A 243 -24.18 8.87 2.42
C LEU A 243 -24.13 10.07 3.38
N CYS A 244 -25.17 10.23 4.20
CA CYS A 244 -25.23 11.28 5.23
C CYS A 244 -24.15 11.12 6.31
N ASP A 245 -23.79 9.90 6.67
CA ASP A 245 -22.74 9.63 7.65
C ASP A 245 -21.35 9.91 7.07
N LEU A 246 -21.14 9.67 5.78
CA LEU A 246 -19.90 10.04 5.09
C LEU A 246 -19.70 11.57 5.09
N ALA A 247 -20.77 12.33 4.85
CA ALA A 247 -20.73 13.79 4.98
C ALA A 247 -20.36 14.22 6.41
N ALA A 248 -20.91 13.55 7.43
CA ALA A 248 -20.53 13.79 8.83
C ALA A 248 -19.08 13.37 9.14
N ALA A 249 -18.54 12.33 8.48
CA ALA A 249 -17.16 11.88 8.65
C ALA A 249 -16.13 12.93 8.24
N VAL A 250 -16.46 13.82 7.29
CA VAL A 250 -15.62 14.98 6.92
C VAL A 250 -15.41 15.91 8.11
N MET A 251 -16.44 16.15 8.91
CA MET A 251 -16.36 16.98 10.12
C MET A 251 -15.50 16.34 11.20
N GLN A 252 -15.39 15.01 11.19
CA GLN A 252 -14.59 14.21 12.12
C GLN A 252 -13.34 13.63 11.45
N ILE A 253 -12.80 14.30 10.42
CA ILE A 253 -11.73 13.76 9.57
C ILE A 253 -10.55 13.19 10.36
N GLU A 254 -10.19 13.77 11.51
CA GLU A 254 -9.06 13.27 12.32
C GLU A 254 -9.27 11.83 12.81
N ALA A 255 -10.52 11.41 13.06
CA ALA A 255 -10.86 10.06 13.46
C ALA A 255 -10.89 9.07 12.27
N TYR A 256 -11.10 9.58 11.06
CA TYR A 256 -11.30 8.79 9.83
C TYR A 256 -10.14 8.91 8.84
N GLN A 257 -9.13 9.73 9.16
CA GLN A 257 -8.01 9.99 8.26
C GLN A 257 -7.24 8.70 7.99
N HIS A 258 -7.13 8.33 6.71
CA HIS A 258 -6.48 7.08 6.27
C HIS A 258 -7.16 5.80 6.77
N ARG A 259 -8.42 5.89 7.21
CA ARG A 259 -9.28 4.72 7.39
C ARG A 259 -10.08 4.51 6.11
N GLN A 260 -10.20 3.25 5.73
CA GLN A 260 -11.11 2.85 4.67
C GLN A 260 -12.52 2.75 5.21
N LEU A 261 -13.47 3.23 4.43
CA LEU A 261 -14.90 3.24 4.73
C LEU A 261 -15.65 2.62 3.55
N GLY A 262 -16.65 1.80 3.83
CA GLY A 262 -17.52 1.23 2.80
C GLY A 262 -18.73 2.12 2.55
N PHE A 263 -19.18 2.17 1.31
CA PHE A 263 -20.45 2.77 0.91
C PHE A 263 -21.14 1.88 -0.12
N VAL A 264 -22.46 1.74 -0.03
CA VAL A 264 -23.25 1.02 -1.04
C VAL A 264 -24.18 2.01 -1.72
N GLY A 265 -24.08 2.13 -3.03
CA GLY A 265 -24.90 3.07 -3.80
C GLY A 265 -24.67 2.97 -5.30
N GLN A 266 -24.93 4.05 -6.01
CA GLN A 266 -24.89 4.08 -7.47
C GLN A 266 -23.92 5.14 -7.98
N VAL A 267 -23.39 4.93 -9.18
CA VAL A 267 -22.66 5.96 -9.92
C VAL A 267 -23.69 6.94 -10.49
N LYS A 268 -23.52 8.23 -10.18
CA LYS A 268 -24.39 9.33 -10.64
C LYS A 268 -23.72 10.16 -11.75
N SER A 269 -22.40 10.29 -11.72
CA SER A 269 -21.65 11.00 -12.76
C SER A 269 -20.19 10.56 -12.83
N VAL A 270 -19.56 10.80 -13.98
CA VAL A 270 -18.12 10.57 -14.21
C VAL A 270 -17.55 11.78 -14.93
N HIS A 271 -16.59 12.46 -14.32
CA HIS A 271 -15.99 13.63 -14.97
C HIS A 271 -14.47 13.65 -14.87
N ASN A 272 -13.86 14.19 -15.93
CA ASN A 272 -12.44 14.51 -15.95
C ASN A 272 -12.24 15.95 -15.50
N ASN A 273 -11.25 16.18 -14.65
CA ASN A 273 -10.82 17.55 -14.40
C ASN A 273 -9.85 18.00 -15.50
N ASN A 274 -10.41 18.56 -16.59
CA ASN A 274 -9.67 19.05 -17.76
C ASN A 274 -8.66 20.18 -17.46
N THR A 275 -8.60 20.68 -16.21
CA THR A 275 -7.61 21.68 -15.79
C THR A 275 -6.23 21.09 -15.45
N SER A 276 -5.92 19.88 -15.92
CA SER A 276 -4.79 19.06 -15.44
C SER A 276 -3.43 19.79 -15.49
N THR A 277 -3.04 20.38 -14.37
CA THR A 277 -1.66 20.18 -13.93
C THR A 277 -1.52 18.69 -13.68
N LYS A 278 -0.37 18.09 -13.99
CA LYS A 278 -0.09 16.64 -13.80
C LYS A 278 -0.16 16.16 -12.33
N GLU A 279 -0.72 16.98 -11.45
CA GLU A 279 -0.64 16.94 -9.99
C GLU A 279 -1.93 16.45 -9.32
N ARG A 280 -3.04 16.27 -10.05
CA ARG A 280 -4.34 15.83 -9.49
C ARG A 280 -4.86 14.53 -10.12
N PRO A 281 -5.71 13.77 -9.42
CA PRO A 281 -6.44 12.65 -10.01
C PRO A 281 -7.22 13.15 -11.23
N SER A 282 -7.10 12.43 -12.33
CA SER A 282 -7.71 12.81 -13.61
C SER A 282 -9.19 12.45 -13.69
N VAL A 283 -9.66 11.51 -12.87
CA VAL A 283 -11.05 11.05 -12.92
C VAL A 283 -11.70 11.18 -11.55
N PHE A 284 -12.90 11.74 -11.56
CA PHE A 284 -13.77 11.86 -10.41
C PHE A 284 -15.11 11.19 -10.71
N LEU A 285 -15.72 10.64 -9.66
CA LEU A 285 -17.03 10.01 -9.70
C LEU A 285 -17.95 10.74 -8.74
N GLY A 286 -19.17 11.03 -9.18
CA GLY A 286 -20.28 11.32 -8.27
C GLY A 286 -20.92 10.00 -7.87
N ILE A 287 -20.92 9.68 -6.58
CA ILE A 287 -21.64 8.51 -6.03
C ILE A 287 -22.81 8.98 -5.19
N GLY A 288 -23.92 8.24 -5.18
CA GLY A 288 -25.10 8.63 -4.42
C GLY A 288 -25.99 7.45 -4.08
N ASP A 289 -26.93 7.68 -3.17
CA ASP A 289 -27.90 6.66 -2.77
C ASP A 289 -28.89 6.34 -3.91
N ARG A 290 -29.47 5.14 -3.84
CA ARG A 290 -30.47 4.67 -4.80
C ARG A 290 -31.78 5.45 -4.73
N ASN A 291 -32.20 5.83 -3.52
CA ASN A 291 -33.53 6.38 -3.25
C ASN A 291 -33.56 7.91 -3.15
N ASN A 292 -32.43 8.59 -3.35
CA ASN A 292 -32.33 10.03 -3.21
C ASN A 292 -32.40 10.68 -4.60
N ASP A 293 -33.56 11.26 -4.94
CA ASP A 293 -33.80 12.06 -6.16
C ASP A 293 -33.20 13.47 -6.06
N LYS A 294 -32.73 13.86 -4.87
CA LYS A 294 -32.01 15.11 -4.68
C LYS A 294 -30.58 14.93 -5.16
N ASP A 295 -29.99 15.97 -5.75
CA ASP A 295 -28.60 16.08 -6.24
C ASP A 295 -27.49 15.82 -5.17
N GLU A 296 -27.83 15.20 -4.03
CA GLU A 296 -26.88 14.76 -3.01
C GLU A 296 -26.03 13.62 -3.57
N SER A 297 -24.88 14.01 -4.09
CA SER A 297 -23.81 13.11 -4.51
C SER A 297 -22.53 13.45 -3.78
N LEU A 298 -21.74 12.43 -3.50
CA LEU A 298 -20.38 12.59 -3.00
C LEU A 298 -19.41 12.49 -4.18
N THR A 299 -18.62 13.55 -4.39
CA THR A 299 -17.55 13.51 -5.39
C THR A 299 -16.33 12.82 -4.81
N VAL A 300 -15.88 11.75 -5.47
CA VAL A 300 -14.73 10.94 -5.06
C VAL A 300 -13.71 10.87 -6.18
N ALA A 301 -12.44 10.97 -5.84
CA ALA A 301 -11.32 10.86 -6.77
C ALA A 301 -10.96 9.39 -7.00
N VAL A 302 -10.87 8.98 -8.27
CA VAL A 302 -10.44 7.62 -8.63
C VAL A 302 -8.95 7.45 -8.35
N SER A 303 -8.60 6.50 -7.50
CA SER A 303 -7.23 6.17 -7.12
C SER A 303 -7.04 4.66 -7.12
N ILE A 304 -5.79 4.19 -7.21
CA ILE A 304 -5.49 2.76 -7.10
C ILE A 304 -4.87 2.53 -5.73
N ASN A 305 -5.48 1.67 -4.93
CA ASN A 305 -4.91 1.31 -3.63
C ASN A 305 -3.49 0.74 -3.83
N PRO A 306 -2.48 1.26 -3.11
CA PRO A 306 -1.11 0.79 -3.24
C PRO A 306 -0.91 -0.66 -2.81
N LEU A 307 -1.78 -1.21 -1.95
CA LEU A 307 -1.72 -2.61 -1.51
C LEU A 307 -1.97 -3.59 -2.66
N PHE A 308 -2.85 -3.24 -3.59
CA PHE A 308 -3.28 -4.16 -4.62
C PHE A 308 -2.41 -4.15 -5.87
N GLN A 309 -2.42 -5.27 -6.56
CA GLN A 309 -1.98 -5.35 -7.93
C GLN A 309 -2.94 -4.50 -8.78
N ARG A 310 -2.38 -3.67 -9.68
CA ARG A 310 -3.20 -3.00 -10.69
C ARG A 310 -3.95 -4.07 -11.49
N PRO A 311 -5.28 -4.01 -11.56
CA PRO A 311 -6.04 -4.99 -12.32
C PRO A 311 -5.59 -5.05 -13.77
N SER A 312 -5.37 -6.27 -14.27
CA SER A 312 -4.92 -6.49 -15.63
C SER A 312 -6.06 -6.24 -16.60
N VAL A 313 -5.89 -5.25 -17.46
CA VAL A 313 -6.87 -4.95 -18.51
C VAL A 313 -6.53 -5.76 -19.75
N LYS A 314 -7.50 -6.56 -20.26
CA LYS A 314 -7.35 -7.35 -21.48
C LYS A 314 -6.82 -6.45 -22.62
N GLY A 315 -5.93 -6.98 -23.47
CA GLY A 315 -5.28 -6.19 -24.52
C GLY A 315 -6.25 -5.45 -25.44
N ARG A 316 -7.38 -6.07 -25.77
CA ARG A 316 -8.46 -5.46 -26.56
C ARG A 316 -9.10 -4.28 -25.83
N VAL A 317 -9.48 -4.43 -24.55
CA VAL A 317 -10.04 -3.35 -23.72
C VAL A 317 -9.05 -2.18 -23.67
N LYS A 318 -7.78 -2.47 -23.38
CA LYS A 318 -6.74 -1.44 -23.30
C LYS A 318 -6.57 -0.67 -24.62
N ALA A 319 -6.71 -1.34 -25.77
CA ALA A 319 -6.56 -0.72 -27.07
C ALA A 319 -7.71 0.23 -27.44
N ILE A 320 -8.93 -0.04 -26.93
CA ILE A 320 -10.13 0.75 -27.23
C ILE A 320 -10.51 1.74 -26.12
N THR A 321 -9.80 1.74 -25.00
CA THR A 321 -10.02 2.64 -23.86
C THR A 321 -9.16 3.89 -24.00
N SER A 322 -9.75 5.06 -23.81
CA SER A 322 -8.96 6.30 -23.79
C SER A 322 -8.00 6.30 -22.59
N PRO A 323 -6.79 6.89 -22.71
CA PRO A 323 -5.82 6.92 -21.61
C PRO A 323 -6.39 7.45 -20.29
N ASP A 324 -7.28 8.44 -20.39
CA ASP A 324 -7.91 9.12 -19.26
C ASP A 324 -8.95 8.24 -18.56
N ALA A 325 -9.57 7.29 -19.27
CA ALA A 325 -10.54 6.34 -18.72
C ALA A 325 -9.91 5.08 -18.11
N LEU A 326 -8.65 4.76 -18.45
CA LEU A 326 -7.96 3.57 -17.95
C LEU A 326 -7.92 3.43 -16.42
N PRO A 327 -7.75 4.51 -15.61
CA PRO A 327 -7.82 4.40 -14.15
C PRO A 327 -9.16 3.86 -13.66
N LEU A 328 -10.26 4.33 -14.25
CA LEU A 328 -11.61 3.90 -13.87
C LEU A 328 -11.89 2.47 -14.32
N ILE A 329 -11.56 2.12 -15.58
CA ILE A 329 -11.72 0.75 -16.10
C ILE A 329 -11.00 -0.28 -15.22
N ARG A 330 -9.87 0.09 -14.62
CA ARG A 330 -9.13 -0.81 -13.72
C ARG A 330 -9.82 -1.06 -12.39
N LEU A 331 -10.69 -0.18 -11.92
CA LEU A 331 -11.41 -0.38 -10.66
C LEU A 331 -12.75 -1.09 -10.86
N LEU A 332 -13.26 -1.13 -12.08
CA LEU A 332 -14.56 -1.75 -12.37
C LEU A 332 -14.49 -3.28 -12.33
N PRO A 333 -15.55 -3.94 -11.84
CA PRO A 333 -15.66 -5.39 -11.89
C PRO A 333 -15.55 -5.94 -13.32
N ALA A 334 -14.94 -7.11 -13.49
CA ALA A 334 -14.77 -7.73 -14.80
C ALA A 334 -16.10 -7.94 -15.58
N PRO A 335 -17.21 -8.37 -14.95
CA PRO A 335 -18.50 -8.49 -15.64
C PRO A 335 -19.01 -7.16 -16.21
N ILE A 336 -18.77 -6.05 -15.51
CA ILE A 336 -19.14 -4.71 -15.97
C ILE A 336 -18.32 -4.31 -17.19
N VAL A 337 -17.00 -4.53 -17.14
CA VAL A 337 -16.10 -4.22 -18.26
C VAL A 337 -16.41 -5.07 -19.49
N ASP A 338 -16.72 -6.35 -19.31
CA ASP A 338 -17.08 -7.24 -20.40
C ASP A 338 -18.44 -6.83 -21.02
N GLY A 339 -19.44 -6.45 -20.21
CA GLY A 339 -20.72 -5.90 -20.70
C GLY A 339 -20.58 -4.57 -21.45
N MET A 340 -19.73 -3.66 -20.97
CA MET A 340 -19.38 -2.43 -21.70
C MET A 340 -18.77 -2.73 -23.07
N LEU A 341 -17.93 -3.76 -23.16
CA LEU A 341 -17.31 -4.21 -24.39
C LEU A 341 -18.32 -4.74 -25.40
N GLU A 342 -19.31 -5.51 -24.94
CA GLU A 342 -20.40 -6.01 -25.79
C GLU A 342 -21.25 -4.88 -26.34
N VAL A 343 -21.65 -3.93 -25.49
CA VAL A 343 -22.42 -2.75 -25.92
C VAL A 343 -21.61 -1.92 -26.92
N ALA A 344 -20.36 -1.60 -26.61
CA ALA A 344 -19.48 -0.80 -27.47
C ALA A 344 -19.18 -1.46 -28.83
N THR A 345 -19.19 -2.79 -28.91
CA THR A 345 -18.93 -3.52 -30.16
C THR A 345 -20.20 -3.79 -30.97
N SER A 346 -21.36 -3.80 -30.33
CA SER A 346 -22.67 -3.92 -30.98
C SER A 346 -23.16 -2.60 -31.58
N SER A 347 -22.78 -1.46 -31.00
CA SER A 347 -23.04 -0.13 -31.56
C SER A 347 -22.18 0.07 -32.80
N LYS A 348 -22.78 -0.06 -33.99
CA LYS A 348 -22.15 0.22 -35.28
C LYS A 348 -21.83 1.72 -35.41
N SER A 349 -20.72 2.19 -34.82
CA SER A 349 -20.18 3.53 -35.12
C SER A 349 -18.75 3.44 -35.64
N THR A 350 -18.64 3.93 -36.86
CA THR A 350 -17.48 4.29 -37.68
C THR A 350 -16.28 4.88 -36.94
N GLY A 351 -15.10 4.31 -37.22
CA GLY A 351 -13.88 5.09 -37.50
C GLY A 351 -13.08 5.67 -36.34
N ASP A 352 -13.64 5.81 -35.14
CA ASP A 352 -12.90 6.44 -34.03
C ASP A 352 -12.23 5.43 -33.09
N ARG A 353 -10.95 5.66 -32.77
CA ARG A 353 -10.04 4.64 -32.20
C ARG A 353 -10.24 4.35 -30.70
N SER A 354 -11.11 5.08 -30.00
CA SER A 354 -11.42 4.83 -28.59
C SER A 354 -12.92 4.77 -28.33
N LEU A 355 -13.48 3.56 -28.32
CA LEU A 355 -14.90 3.30 -28.04
C LEU A 355 -15.25 3.46 -26.55
N LEU A 356 -14.30 3.18 -25.64
CA LEU A 356 -14.52 3.32 -24.19
C LEU A 356 -13.98 4.68 -23.72
N SER A 357 -14.70 5.74 -24.06
CA SER A 357 -14.48 7.10 -23.54
C SER A 357 -15.08 7.26 -22.15
N LEU A 358 -14.69 8.31 -21.40
CA LEU A 358 -15.29 8.59 -20.09
C LEU A 358 -16.81 8.83 -20.18
N GLY A 359 -17.27 9.54 -21.21
CA GLY A 359 -18.70 9.79 -21.42
C GLY A 359 -19.48 8.50 -21.72
N PHE A 360 -18.91 7.58 -22.49
CA PHE A 360 -19.51 6.26 -22.70
C PHE A 360 -19.62 5.47 -21.39
N ILE A 361 -18.54 5.48 -20.60
CA ILE A 361 -18.52 4.77 -19.30
C ILE A 361 -19.53 5.39 -18.33
N GLU A 362 -19.65 6.71 -18.30
CA GLU A 362 -20.67 7.42 -17.53
C GLU A 362 -22.07 6.97 -17.92
N GLU A 363 -22.41 7.06 -19.21
CA GLU A 363 -23.72 6.68 -19.71
C GLU A 363 -24.05 5.23 -19.36
N TYR A 364 -23.09 4.31 -19.52
CA TYR A 364 -23.30 2.90 -19.18
C TYR A 364 -23.52 2.69 -17.68
N LEU A 365 -22.68 3.27 -16.81
CA LEU A 365 -22.77 3.07 -15.37
C LEU A 365 -24.02 3.71 -14.79
N VAL A 366 -24.35 4.94 -15.20
CA VAL A 366 -25.51 5.68 -14.71
C VAL A 366 -26.82 5.01 -15.15
N ASN A 367 -26.92 4.59 -16.41
CA ASN A 367 -28.13 3.94 -16.93
C ASN A 367 -28.31 2.50 -16.46
N SER A 368 -27.28 1.88 -15.87
CA SER A 368 -27.36 0.51 -15.38
C SER A 368 -28.26 0.36 -14.13
N TYR A 369 -28.47 1.46 -13.37
CA TYR A 369 -29.15 1.47 -12.07
C TYR A 369 -28.64 0.37 -11.10
N ARG A 370 -27.38 -0.06 -11.27
CA ARG A 370 -26.76 -1.10 -10.45
C ARG A 370 -26.23 -0.50 -9.16
N ASP A 371 -26.43 -1.24 -8.08
CA ASP A 371 -25.82 -0.92 -6.80
C ASP A 371 -24.39 -1.50 -6.76
N TYR A 372 -23.45 -0.68 -6.29
CA TYR A 372 -22.05 -1.01 -6.15
C TYR A 372 -21.61 -0.80 -4.72
N PHE A 373 -20.67 -1.61 -4.27
CA PHE A 373 -19.90 -1.34 -3.08
C PHE A 373 -18.66 -0.52 -3.45
N PHE A 374 -18.52 0.64 -2.80
CA PHE A 374 -17.42 1.57 -2.97
C PHE A 374 -16.52 1.55 -1.73
N SER A 375 -15.22 1.37 -1.95
CA SER A 375 -14.19 1.50 -0.93
C SER A 375 -13.58 2.89 -0.94
N LEU A 376 -13.81 3.64 0.13
CA LEU A 376 -13.51 5.06 0.22
C LEU A 376 -12.42 5.34 1.26
N ASN A 377 -11.48 6.23 0.93
CA ASN A 377 -10.48 6.75 1.84
C ASN A 377 -10.64 8.26 1.98
N LEU A 378 -10.66 8.73 3.22
CA LEU A 378 -10.68 10.16 3.53
C LEU A 378 -9.29 10.64 3.94
N TYR A 379 -8.80 11.71 3.31
CA TYR A 379 -7.52 12.30 3.67
C TYR A 379 -7.48 13.81 3.42
N ARG A 380 -6.42 14.45 3.96
CA ARG A 380 -6.06 15.85 3.67
C ARG A 380 -4.91 15.86 2.67
N ASP A 381 -5.07 16.58 1.57
CA ASP A 381 -4.01 16.76 0.59
C ASP A 381 -2.85 17.64 1.12
N GLY A 382 -1.81 17.83 0.31
CA GLY A 382 -0.66 18.66 0.67
C GLY A 382 -0.99 20.15 0.88
N PHE A 383 -2.17 20.59 0.45
CA PHE A 383 -2.70 21.94 0.62
C PHE A 383 -3.72 22.05 1.76
N GLY A 384 -4.06 20.93 2.41
CA GLY A 384 -5.02 20.86 3.52
C GLY A 384 -6.48 20.64 3.10
N HIS A 385 -6.78 20.45 1.81
CA HIS A 385 -8.13 20.14 1.36
C HIS A 385 -8.51 18.72 1.73
N VAL A 386 -9.77 18.53 2.11
CA VAL A 386 -10.32 17.20 2.36
C VAL A 386 -10.74 16.57 1.03
N ILE A 387 -10.22 15.38 0.76
CA ILE A 387 -10.49 14.65 -0.48
C ILE A 387 -10.94 13.23 -0.13
N TRP A 388 -12.00 12.79 -0.80
CA TRP A 388 -12.40 11.39 -0.85
C TRP A 388 -11.70 10.70 -2.01
N GLU A 389 -11.07 9.56 -1.74
CA GLU A 389 -10.52 8.68 -2.74
C GLU A 389 -11.30 7.39 -2.81
N LEU A 390 -11.62 6.97 -4.03
CA LEU A 390 -12.18 5.67 -4.31
C LEU A 390 -11.05 4.75 -4.77
N ASP A 391 -10.87 3.63 -4.07
CA ASP A 391 -9.77 2.71 -4.33
C ASP A 391 -10.19 1.29 -4.74
N ALA A 392 -11.49 0.97 -4.63
CA ALA A 392 -12.12 -0.22 -5.20
C ALA A 392 -13.63 -0.04 -5.46
N ILE A 393 -14.13 -0.66 -6.54
CA ILE A 393 -15.56 -0.79 -6.86
C ILE A 393 -15.87 -2.27 -7.00
N LEU A 394 -16.84 -2.76 -6.23
CA LEU A 394 -17.29 -4.15 -6.27
C LEU A 394 -18.77 -4.20 -6.65
N GLU A 395 -19.15 -5.21 -7.42
CA GLU A 395 -20.55 -5.42 -7.81
C GLU A 395 -21.30 -6.00 -6.61
N MET A 396 -22.48 -5.44 -6.30
CA MET A 396 -23.37 -6.04 -5.31
C MET A 396 -24.13 -7.22 -5.94
N PRO A 397 -24.37 -8.31 -5.19
CA PRO A 397 -25.10 -9.48 -5.67
C PRO A 397 -26.58 -9.21 -5.96
#